data_AF-A0ABD6A936-F1
#
_entry.id   AF-A0ABD6A936-F1
#
_cell.length_a   1.000
_cell.length_b   1.000
_cell.length_c   1.000
_cell.angle_alpha   90.00
_cell.angle_beta   90.00
_cell.angle_gamma   90.00
#
_symmetry.space_group_name_H-M   'P 1'
#
loop_
_entity.id
_entity.type
_entity.pdbx_description
1 polymer ?
#
loop_
_entity_poly.entity_id
_entity_poly.type
_entity_poly.pdbx_seq_one_letter_code
_entity_poly.pdbx_strand_id
1 'polypeptide(L)'
;MSAGEDAAAVVRRPLDERIVRTVAAVRGIDATALEQRLYEAVDPDALEQLFARRPDGSRREWGRTSFDLAGCRVVVDTREGVTAYRLAD
;
A
#
# COMPACT_ATOMS: atom_id res chain seq x y z
N MET A 1 -9.68 -27.49 25.92
CA MET A 1 -10.30 -26.19 25.62
C MET A 1 -9.33 -25.45 24.72
N SER A 2 -9.64 -25.35 23.44
CA SER A 2 -8.83 -24.63 22.45
C SER A 2 -9.53 -23.33 22.14
N ALA A 3 -9.22 -22.29 22.92
CA ALA A 3 -9.33 -20.91 22.48
C ALA A 3 -7.90 -20.55 22.04
N GLY A 4 -7.65 -20.13 20.80
CA GLY A 4 -8.34 -19.01 20.18
C GLY A 4 -7.49 -17.77 20.41
N GLU A 5 -6.28 -17.75 19.84
CA GLU A 5 -5.43 -16.55 19.77
C GLU A 5 -4.59 -16.59 18.50
N ASP A 6 -5.20 -16.99 17.38
CA ASP A 6 -4.75 -16.59 16.05
C ASP A 6 -5.58 -15.38 15.61
N ALA A 7 -5.59 -14.35 16.46
CA ALA A 7 -5.89 -13.01 15.99
C ALA A 7 -4.68 -12.63 15.15
N ALA A 8 -4.64 -13.12 13.90
CA ALA A 8 -3.61 -12.90 12.92
C ALA A 8 -2.96 -11.56 13.21
N ALA A 9 -1.79 -11.61 13.86
CA ALA A 9 -1.05 -10.41 14.16
C ALA A 9 -0.98 -9.74 12.80
N VAL A 10 -1.66 -8.61 12.65
CA VAL A 10 -1.56 -7.81 11.44
C VAL A 10 -0.13 -7.33 11.52
N VAL A 11 0.81 -8.18 11.07
CA VAL A 11 2.18 -7.82 10.82
C VAL A 11 1.98 -6.67 9.86
N ARG A 12 2.12 -5.45 10.39
CA ARG A 12 2.01 -4.23 9.60
C ARG A 12 3.19 -4.31 8.66
N ARG A 13 2.97 -4.99 7.55
CA ARG A 13 3.91 -5.04 6.45
C ARG A 13 4.15 -3.59 6.03
N PRO A 14 5.38 -3.28 5.65
CA PRO A 14 5.72 -1.93 5.25
C PRO A 14 4.87 -1.55 4.02
N LEU A 15 4.60 -0.25 3.88
CA LEU A 15 3.55 0.26 3.00
C LEU A 15 3.87 -0.02 1.52
N ASP A 16 5.15 0.02 1.17
CA ASP A 16 5.71 -0.37 -0.11
C ASP A 16 5.35 -1.81 -0.49
N GLU A 17 5.52 -2.78 0.42
CA GLU A 17 5.18 -4.18 0.15
C GLU A 17 3.68 -4.34 -0.12
N ARG A 18 2.84 -3.64 0.66
CA ARG A 18 1.39 -3.66 0.48
C ARG A 18 0.97 -3.11 -0.88
N ILE A 19 1.60 -2.02 -1.33
CA ILE A 19 1.33 -1.43 -2.64
C ILE A 19 1.67 -2.41 -3.76
N VAL A 20 2.90 -2.93 -3.77
CA VAL A 20 3.39 -3.84 -4.83
C VAL A 20 2.51 -5.07 -4.92
N ARG A 21 2.15 -5.70 -3.79
CA ARG A 21 1.25 -6.86 -3.78
C ARG A 21 -0.16 -6.53 -4.26
N THR A 22 -0.70 -5.37 -3.90
CA THR A 22 -2.05 -4.96 -4.31
C THR A 22 -2.10 -4.77 -5.83
N VAL A 23 -1.10 -4.14 -6.42
CA VAL A 23 -1.00 -3.98 -7.88
C VAL A 23 -0.82 -5.33 -8.58
N ALA A 24 0.06 -6.18 -8.05
CA ALA A 24 0.29 -7.52 -8.58
C ALA A 24 -0.99 -8.37 -8.56
N ALA A 25 -1.75 -8.32 -7.47
CA ALA A 25 -3.03 -9.01 -7.33
C ALA A 25 -4.07 -8.51 -8.36
N VAL A 26 -4.17 -7.20 -8.59
CA VAL A 26 -5.07 -6.61 -9.60
C VAL A 26 -4.66 -6.99 -11.03
N ARG A 27 -3.36 -7.16 -11.28
CA ARG A 27 -2.83 -7.66 -12.54
C ARG A 27 -2.90 -9.18 -12.68
N GLY A 28 -3.07 -9.92 -11.59
CA GLY A 28 -3.04 -11.38 -11.58
C GLY A 28 -1.64 -11.96 -11.81
N ILE A 29 -0.59 -11.23 -11.42
CA ILE A 29 0.81 -11.64 -11.57
C ILE A 29 1.52 -11.69 -10.22
N ASP A 30 2.73 -12.24 -10.19
CA ASP A 30 3.57 -12.17 -8.99
C ASP A 30 4.11 -10.75 -8.77
N ALA A 31 4.27 -10.35 -7.50
CA ALA A 31 4.83 -9.06 -7.12
C ALA A 31 6.25 -8.84 -7.68
N THR A 32 7.03 -9.91 -7.82
CA THR A 32 8.38 -9.87 -8.39
C THR A 32 8.38 -9.75 -9.93
N ALA A 33 7.25 -10.07 -10.57
CA ALA A 33 7.05 -10.02 -12.01
C ALA A 33 6.48 -8.67 -12.50
N LEU A 34 6.28 -7.70 -11.61
CA LEU A 34 5.90 -6.35 -12.01
C LEU A 34 6.98 -5.71 -12.87
N GLU A 35 6.57 -5.24 -14.05
CA GLU A 35 7.44 -4.61 -15.05
C GLU A 35 8.05 -3.31 -14.53
N GLN A 36 7.29 -2.56 -13.73
CA GLN A 36 7.70 -1.30 -13.12
C GLN A 36 7.87 -1.45 -11.62
N ARG A 37 8.97 -0.92 -11.09
CA ARG A 37 9.30 -0.95 -9.68
C ARG A 37 8.65 0.22 -8.96
N LEU A 38 8.34 0.05 -7.68
CA LEU A 38 7.68 1.09 -6.89
C LEU A 38 8.50 2.38 -6.84
N TYR A 39 9.82 2.28 -6.62
CA TYR A 39 10.75 3.41 -6.56
C TYR A 39 10.87 4.22 -7.85
N GLU A 40 10.44 3.67 -8.99
CA GLU A 40 10.36 4.41 -10.26
C GLU A 40 9.12 5.32 -10.32
N ALA A 41 8.05 4.94 -9.63
CA ALA A 41 6.80 5.71 -9.60
C ALA A 41 6.73 6.66 -8.40
N VAL A 42 7.25 6.23 -7.25
CA VAL A 42 7.17 6.98 -5.99
C VAL A 42 8.24 6.55 -5.01
N ASP A 43 8.78 7.49 -4.24
CA ASP A 43 9.72 7.18 -3.17
C ASP A 43 9.00 6.50 -1.99
N PRO A 44 9.34 5.24 -1.66
CA PRO A 44 8.63 4.48 -0.62
C PRO A 44 8.87 5.06 0.79
N ASP A 45 10.04 5.66 1.03
CA ASP A 45 10.38 6.26 2.32
C ASP A 45 9.57 7.55 2.55
N ALA A 46 9.47 8.40 1.53
CA ALA A 46 8.62 9.59 1.55
C ALA A 46 7.13 9.22 1.72
N LEU A 47 6.69 8.11 1.11
CA LEU A 47 5.35 7.56 1.32
C LEU A 47 5.18 7.15 2.78
N GLU A 48 6.11 6.39 3.33
CA GLU A 48 6.08 6.00 4.74
C GLU A 48 6.02 7.22 5.65
N GLN A 49 6.84 8.24 5.40
CA GLN A 49 6.82 9.52 6.14
C GLN A 49 5.50 10.29 5.98
N LEU A 50 4.87 10.24 4.80
CA LEU A 50 3.58 10.88 4.53
C LEU A 50 2.47 10.28 5.41
N PHE A 51 2.51 8.96 5.59
CA PHE A 51 1.53 8.17 6.35
C PHE A 51 1.98 7.85 7.78
N ALA A 52 3.20 8.22 8.16
CA ALA A 52 3.72 8.10 9.52
C ALA A 52 2.85 8.94 10.46
N ARG A 53 2.66 8.44 11.69
CA ARG A 53 2.01 9.22 12.73
C ARG A 53 2.88 10.43 13.02
N ARG A 54 2.29 11.63 13.09
CA ARG A 54 3.05 12.79 13.58
C ARG A 54 3.43 12.55 15.04
N PRO A 55 4.58 13.06 15.49
CA PRO A 55 5.04 12.92 16.88
C PRO A 55 4.06 13.49 17.91
N ASP A 56 3.19 14.43 17.49
CA ASP A 56 2.09 14.98 18.29
C ASP A 56 0.92 13.99 18.52
N GLY A 57 1.00 12.75 18.03
CA GLY A 57 -0.06 11.74 18.16
C GLY A 57 -1.25 11.98 17.22
N SER A 58 -1.41 13.20 16.72
CA SER A 58 -2.33 13.58 15.64
C SER A 58 -2.02 12.79 14.36
N ARG A 59 -2.91 11.86 13.97
CA ARG A 59 -2.90 11.34 12.59
C ARG A 59 -3.18 12.53 11.67
N ARG A 60 -2.56 12.62 10.48
CA ARG A 60 -3.12 13.49 9.43
C ARG A 60 -4.58 13.05 9.26
N GLU A 61 -5.52 13.91 9.65
CA GLU A 61 -6.94 13.57 9.69
C GLU A 61 -7.45 13.15 8.30
N TRP A 62 -6.76 13.57 7.23
CA TRP A 62 -7.03 13.18 5.85
C TRP A 62 -5.72 13.14 5.06
N GLY A 63 -5.48 12.04 4.35
CA GLY A 63 -4.31 11.86 3.51
C GLY A 63 -4.61 10.80 2.47
N ARG A 64 -4.88 11.24 1.25
CA ARG A 64 -5.04 10.38 0.07
C ARG A 64 -3.95 10.77 -0.91
N THR A 65 -3.12 9.80 -1.30
CA THR A 65 -2.20 9.98 -2.42
C THR A 65 -2.52 8.95 -3.50
N SER A 66 -2.33 9.34 -4.75
CA SER A 66 -2.55 8.44 -5.87
C SER A 66 -1.48 8.64 -6.93
N PHE A 67 -0.98 7.54 -7.46
CA PHE A 67 0.05 7.50 -8.49
C PHE A 67 -0.16 6.28 -9.38
N ASP A 68 0.46 6.28 -10.54
CA ASP A 68 0.34 5.20 -11.51
C ASP A 68 1.56 4.29 -11.39
N LEU A 69 1.33 2.98 -11.35
CA LEU A 69 2.34 1.93 -11.24
C LEU A 69 1.96 0.76 -12.13
N ALA A 70 2.81 0.42 -13.11
CA ALA A 70 2.60 -0.67 -14.04
C ALA A 70 1.19 -0.66 -14.70
N GLY A 71 0.73 0.51 -15.18
CA GLY A 71 -0.60 0.65 -15.80
C GLY A 71 -1.77 0.41 -14.84
N CYS A 72 -1.52 0.42 -13.53
CA CYS A 72 -2.55 0.46 -12.50
C CYS A 72 -2.45 1.78 -11.76
N ARG A 73 -3.58 2.35 -11.38
CA ARG A 73 -3.58 3.47 -10.47
C ARG A 73 -3.70 2.97 -9.04
N VAL A 74 -2.72 3.34 -8.25
CA VAL A 74 -2.64 3.04 -6.82
C VAL A 74 -3.22 4.22 -6.07
N VAL A 75 -4.08 3.95 -5.09
CA VAL A 75 -4.62 4.92 -4.16
C VAL A 75 -4.27 4.44 -2.76
N VAL A 76 -3.54 5.28 -2.03
CA VAL A 76 -3.24 5.05 -0.61
C VAL A 76 -4.02 6.08 0.19
N ASP A 77 -4.89 5.58 1.06
CA ASP A 77 -5.76 6.38 1.92
C ASP A 77 -5.58 5.98 3.39
N THR A 78 -5.55 6.98 4.27
CA THR A 78 -5.37 6.77 5.72
C THR A 78 -6.53 6.00 6.38
N ARG A 79 -7.73 5.98 5.77
CA ARG A 79 -8.93 5.27 6.25
C ARG A 79 -9.17 3.98 5.49
N GLU A 80 -9.13 4.02 4.16
CA GLU A 80 -9.49 2.88 3.31
C GLU A 80 -8.32 1.90 3.10
N GLY A 81 -7.08 2.33 3.32
CA GLY A 81 -5.89 1.52 3.13
C GLY A 81 -5.30 1.66 1.73
N VAL A 82 -4.91 0.55 1.12
CA VAL A 82 -4.29 0.54 -0.23
C VAL A 82 -5.26 -0.12 -1.19
N THR A 83 -5.61 0.59 -2.25
CA THR A 83 -6.45 0.10 -3.34
C THR A 83 -5.73 0.33 -4.66
N ALA A 84 -5.88 -0.59 -5.60
CA ALA A 84 -5.38 -0.41 -6.95
C ALA A 84 -6.47 -0.77 -7.96
N TYR A 85 -6.49 -0.07 -9.08
CA TYR A 85 -7.37 -0.36 -10.21
C TYR A 85 -6.57 -0.32 -11.50
N ARG A 86 -6.92 -1.21 -12.42
CA ARG A 86 -6.32 -1.21 -13.76
C ARG A 86 -6.78 0.04 -14.49
N LEU A 87 -5.85 0.77 -15.10
CA LEU A 87 -6.21 1.82 -16.03
C LEU A 87 -6.68 1.13 -17.31
N ALA A 88 -7.86 1.51 -17.81
CA ALA A 88 -8.29 1.09 -19.13
C ALA A 88 -7.36 1.77 -20.14
N ASP A 89 -6.82 0.96 -21.06
CA ASP A 89 -6.00 1.42 -22.19
C ASP A 89 -6.83 2.30 -23.13
#